data_AF-A0A661CKX5-F1
#
_entry.id   AF-A0A661CKX5-F1
#
_cell.length_a   1.000
_cell.length_b   1.000
_cell.length_c   1.000
_cell.angle_alpha   90.00
_cell.angle_beta   90.00
_cell.angle_gamma   90.00
#
_symmetry.space_group_name_H-M   'P 1'
#
loop_
_entity.id
_entity.type
_entity.pdbx_description
1 polymer ?
#
loop_
_entity_poly.entity_id
_entity_poly.type
_entity_poly.pdbx_seq_one_letter_code
_entity_poly.pdbx_strand_id
1 'polypeptide(L)' 'MRLQQLEPDSSTYNKSIVQRLKGQLNVAALEQSFNELMRRHEVLRTTFTMVDGQLLQRITPATNLQKIAASHGF' A
#
# COMPACT_ATOMS: atom_id res chain seq x y z
N MET A 1 11.64 11.12 0.15
CA MET A 1 12.20 9.75 0.21
C MET A 1 13.53 9.66 0.97
N ARG A 2 14.49 10.60 0.81
CA ARG A 2 15.75 10.60 1.60
C ARG A 2 15.57 10.51 3.13
N LEU A 3 14.54 11.15 3.67
CA LEU A 3 14.26 11.13 5.12
C LEU A 3 13.92 9.74 5.66
N GLN A 4 13.18 8.92 4.89
CA GLN A 4 12.88 7.54 5.31
C GLN A 4 14.10 6.61 5.16
N GLN A 5 15.09 6.94 4.31
CA GLN A 5 16.35 6.17 4.23
C GLN A 5 17.27 6.42 5.42
N LEU A 6 17.13 7.57 6.09
CA LEU A 6 17.88 7.90 7.30
C LEU A 6 17.32 7.14 8.51
N GLU A 7 16.01 6.89 8.52
CA GLU A 7 15.28 6.23 9.61
C GLU A 7 14.40 5.09 9.05
N PRO A 8 15.00 4.01 8.53
CA PRO A 8 14.28 2.96 7.80
C PRO A 8 13.27 2.19 8.66
N ASP A 9 13.51 2.08 9.96
CA ASP A 9 12.63 1.40 10.91
C ASP A 9 11.52 2.32 11.47
N SER A 10 11.53 3.60 11.08
CA SER A 10 10.59 4.58 11.59
C SER A 10 9.27 4.56 10.83
N SER A 11 8.18 4.28 11.54
CA SER A 11 6.81 4.37 11.02
C SER A 11 6.27 5.80 10.94
N THR A 12 7.08 6.82 11.23
CA THR A 12 6.67 8.23 11.31
C THR A 12 6.00 8.74 10.03
N TYR A 13 6.36 8.16 8.89
CA TYR A 13 5.81 8.53 7.59
C TYR A 13 4.66 7.62 7.13
N ASN A 14 4.29 6.59 7.89
CA ASN A 14 3.13 5.77 7.62
C ASN A 14 1.86 6.43 8.15
N LYS A 15 0.86 6.60 7.28
CA LYS A 15 -0.49 7.04 7.68
C LYS A 15 -1.42 5.84 7.72
N SER A 16 -1.57 5.25 8.91
CA SER A 16 -2.53 4.19 9.17
C SER A 16 -3.88 4.77 9.59
N ILE A 17 -4.96 4.23 9.02
CA ILE A 17 -6.31 4.54 9.44
C ILE A 17 -7.09 3.25 9.69
N VAL A 18 -7.86 3.23 10.78
CA VAL A 18 -8.76 2.13 11.13
C VAL A 18 -10.19 2.67 11.11
N GLN A 19 -11.06 2.05 10.34
CA GLN A 19 -12.46 2.45 10.23
C GLN A 19 -13.38 1.30 10.62
N ARG A 20 -14.37 1.60 11.48
CA ARG A 20 -15.41 0.65 11.86
C ARG A 20 -16.64 0.84 10.99
N LEU A 21 -16.87 -0.12 10.10
CA LEU A 21 -18.09 -0.19 9.29
C LEU A 21 -19.22 -0.86 10.09
N LYS A 22 -20.43 -0.30 10.02
CA LYS A 22 -21.63 -0.88 10.65
C LYS A 22 -22.49 -1.55 9.59
N GLY A 23 -23.03 -2.72 9.90
CA GLY A 23 -23.87 -3.50 8.99
C GLY A 23 -23.11 -4.65 8.31
N GLN A 24 -23.73 -5.26 7.29
CA GLN A 24 -23.11 -6.35 6.54
C GLN A 24 -22.07 -5.80 5.57
N LEU A 25 -20.81 -6.15 5.80
CA LEU A 25 -19.71 -5.81 4.89
C LEU A 25 -19.62 -6.84 3.77
N ASN A 26 -19.81 -6.41 2.52
CA ASN A 26 -19.45 -7.22 1.36
C ASN A 26 -17.93 -7.12 1.13
N VAL A 27 -17.20 -8.07 1.70
CA VAL A 27 -15.73 -8.14 1.63
C VAL A 27 -15.24 -8.26 0.18
N ALA A 28 -15.93 -9.03 -0.66
CA ALA A 28 -15.55 -9.19 -2.06
C ALA A 28 -15.67 -7.88 -2.86
N ALA A 29 -16.75 -7.11 -2.64
CA ALA A 29 -16.92 -5.80 -3.27
C ALA A 29 -15.88 -4.77 -2.78
N LEU A 30 -15.51 -4.84 -1.50
CA LEU A 30 -14.46 -3.99 -0.93
C LEU A 30 -13.10 -4.30 -1.57
N GLU A 31 -12.75 -5.58 -1.68
CA GLU A 31 -11.51 -6.03 -2.34
C GLU A 31 -11.45 -5.56 -3.81
N GLN A 32 -12.54 -5.74 -4.55
CA GLN A 32 -12.64 -5.26 -5.94
C GLN A 32 -12.46 -3.75 -6.03
N SER A 33 -13.04 -2.98 -5.10
CA SER A 33 -12.92 -1.53 -5.08
C SER A 33 -11.46 -1.09 -4.93
N PHE A 34 -10.70 -1.71 -4.03
CA PHE A 34 -9.28 -1.42 -3.87
C PHE A 34 -8.43 -1.89 -5.06
N ASN A 35 -8.76 -3.04 -5.66
CA ASN A 35 -8.10 -3.50 -6.88
C ASN A 35 -8.28 -2.47 -8.02
N GLU A 36 -9.47 -1.90 -8.16
CA GLU A 36 -9.72 -0.83 -9.14
C GLU A 36 -8.96 0.47 -8.83
N LEU A 37 -8.83 0.83 -7.54
CA LEU A 37 -8.00 1.98 -7.14
C LEU A 37 -6.53 1.75 -7.55
N MET A 38 -5.96 0.58 -7.27
CA MET A 38 -4.59 0.26 -7.69
C MET A 38 -4.45 0.26 -9.21
N ARG A 39 -5.44 -0.28 -9.93
CA ARG A 39 -5.46 -0.30 -11.40
C ARG A 39 -5.45 1.11 -11.99
N ARG A 40 -6.27 2.01 -11.44
CA ARG A 40 -6.44 3.39 -11.93
C ARG A 40 -5.30 4.33 -11.52
N HIS A 41 -4.69 4.14 -10.35
CA HIS A 41 -3.75 5.10 -9.76
C HIS A 41 -2.31 4.60 -9.75
N GLU A 42 -1.46 5.16 -10.61
CA GLU A 42 -0.04 4.78 -10.72
C GLU A 42 0.77 5.08 -9.46
N VAL A 43 0.38 6.14 -8.74
CA VAL A 43 1.05 6.55 -7.49
C VAL A 43 1.01 5.45 -6.42
N LEU A 44 -0.06 4.64 -6.40
CA LEU A 44 -0.19 3.51 -5.47
C LEU A 44 0.70 2.32 -5.86
N ARG A 45 1.19 2.31 -7.10
CA ARG A 45 2.04 1.27 -7.71
C ARG A 45 3.48 1.73 -7.90
N THR A 46 3.83 2.88 -7.35
CA THR A 46 5.11 3.52 -7.54
C THR A 46 6.08 3.09 -6.46
N THR A 47 7.21 2.53 -6.89
CA THR A 47 8.39 2.28 -6.05
C THR A 47 9.52 3.18 -6.50
N PHE A 48 10.45 3.48 -5.61
CA PHE A 48 11.64 4.24 -5.93
C PHE A 48 12.85 3.37 -5.62
N THR A 49 13.82 3.35 -6.54
CA THR A 49 15.00 2.49 -6.44
C THR A 49 16.24 3.28 -6.86
N MET A 50 17.39 2.90 -6.31
CA MET A 50 18.68 3.46 -6.70
C MET A 50 19.31 2.55 -7.75
N VAL A 51 19.59 3.07 -8.94
CA VAL A 51 20.33 2.37 -10.01
C VAL A 51 21.49 3.25 -10.41
N ASP A 52 22.72 2.73 -10.32
CA ASP A 52 23.96 3.46 -10.65
C ASP A 52 24.08 4.85 -10.00
N GLY A 53 23.64 4.95 -8.74
CA GLY A 53 23.67 6.20 -7.97
C GLY A 53 22.55 7.19 -8.30
N GLN A 54 21.64 6.85 -9.21
CA GLN A 54 20.48 7.67 -9.56
C GLN A 54 19.20 7.13 -8.94
N LEU A 55 18.36 8.04 -8.42
CA LEU A 55 17.05 7.70 -7.89
C LEU A 55 16.05 7.62 -9.06
N LEU A 56 15.56 6.42 -9.33
CA LEU A 56 14.59 6.16 -10.39
C LEU A 56 13.23 5.79 -9.81
N GLN A 57 12.18 6.31 -10.44
CA GLN A 57 10.80 5.93 -10.18
C GLN A 57 10.45 4.72 -11.05
N ARG A 58 9.95 3.65 -10.42
CA ARG A 58 9.49 2.44 -11.09
C ARG A 58 8.03 2.20 -10.76
N ILE A 59 7.21 2.19 -11.81
CA ILE A 59 5.78 1.93 -11.73
C ILE A 59 5.54 0.45 -12.07
N THR A 60 4.99 -0.32 -11.16
CA THR A 60 4.68 -1.75 -11.41
C THR A 60 3.28 -1.91 -12.00
N PRO A 61 3.02 -2.95 -12.83
CA PRO A 61 1.66 -3.29 -13.25
C PRO A 61 0.73 -3.49 -12.06
N ALA A 62 -0.56 -3.18 -12.23
CA ALA A 62 -1.54 -3.41 -11.18
C ALA A 62 -1.71 -4.91 -10.92
N THR A 63 -1.75 -5.30 -9.65
CA THR A 63 -1.98 -6.67 -9.18
C THR A 63 -3.08 -6.66 -8.14
N ASN A 64 -3.81 -7.76 -7.99
CA ASN A 64 -4.86 -7.87 -6.99
C ASN A 64 -4.30 -7.86 -5.57
N LEU A 65 -5.06 -7.29 -4.64
CA LEU A 65 -4.75 -7.26 -3.22
C LEU A 65 -4.50 -8.67 -2.69
N GLN A 66 -3.43 -8.80 -1.91
CA GLN A 66 -3.19 -9.97 -1.07
C GLN A 66 -3.70 -9.67 0.33
N LYS A 67 -4.65 -10.47 0.81
CA LYS A 67 -5.11 -10.39 2.19
C LYS A 67 -4.03 -10.97 3.08
N ILE A 68 -3.57 -10.17 4.04
CA ILE A 68 -2.85 -10.72 5.18
C ILE A 68 -3.88 -11.39 6.09
N ALA A 69 -3.77 -12.70 6.30
CA ALA A 69 -4.53 -13.36 7.34
C ALA A 69 -4.13 -12.73 8.67
N ALA A 70 -5.09 -12.15 9.39
CA ALA A 70 -4.86 -11.64 10.73
C ALA A 70 -4.63 -12.84 11.67
N SER A 71 -3.41 -13.39 11.66
CA SER A 71 -2.97 -14.28 12.71
C SER A 71 -2.60 -13.42 13.91
N HIS A 72 -3.43 -13.53 14.95
CA HIS A 72 -3.28 -13.04 16.33
C HIS A 72 -3.89 -11.68 16.67
N GLY A 73 -4.99 -11.76 17.42
CA GLY A 73 -5.14 -11.10 18.72
C GLY A 73 -5.30 -9.58 18.72
N PHE A 74 -6.54 -9.14 18.97
CA PHE A 74 -6.72 -8.14 20.02
C PHE A 74 -6.62 -8.85 21.37
#